data_AF-A0AAX1CFW0-F1
#
_entry.id   AF-A0AAX1CFW0-F1
#
_cell.length_a   1.000
_cell.length_b   1.000
_cell.length_c   1.000
_cell.angle_alpha   90.00
_cell.angle_beta   90.00
_cell.angle_gamma   90.00
#
_symmetry.space_group_name_H-M   'P 1'
#
loop_
_entity.id
_entity.type
_entity.pdbx_description
1 polymer ?
#
loop_
_entity_poly.entity_id
_entity_poly.type
_entity_poly.pdbx_seq_one_letter_code
_entity_poly.pdbx_strand_id
1 'polypeptide(L)'
;MSDVAFAMAWTLGASLPALAWKILCLHAATLALLCLTRRDDARLRYALLGAALLAGVAIGATDVALAWRALPAPMAAPASSAAATLWPLWLAAAWLAGSALAALRVLLGLGWLRGVLRASQPWADPAWQARVAGMAGRLRLSRAVGLRVVRNLSTPVTAGWLKPVILVPASLVTGMPADLLAALLAHELAHVRRHDYLVNLLQHAAEVLLFFHPSIWWLSRRLRIERERIADQMAATLIGSPMPLARALHALARAATESPAPVAPAARDGDLLDRIRRLARPDTLAARRAVALPALAMSCALAGFGAWSALAAGPAQPLSAQEAQRLMARMPGVQALIEASGASHVLVLDSRSGATLFGRAENDAVPIASLTKLVTAMVVLDTSPDLSRRIRIDERDALATASGAASPLPVGASVTLDTLLKLALMASDNRAAHALARAYPGGETAFAEALQRKAAALRLEHTTLQDATGLSNANRASAADIGRIIDAAAAYPQIARDTTTLADTVEAAGSRLSYRNTNPLVGARDWDVRLSKTGNSTEAGRCLAMRLHIDDRDLTLVLLNGRAGHA
;
A
#
# COMPACT_ATOMS: atom_id res chain seq x y z
N MET A 1 20.51 -2.96 -20.23
CA MET A 1 19.38 -2.92 -19.27
C MET A 1 18.22 -2.25 -19.97
N SER A 2 16.99 -2.75 -19.84
CA SER A 2 15.81 -2.00 -20.28
C SER A 2 15.65 -0.73 -19.43
N ASP A 3 15.00 0.30 -19.95
CA ASP A 3 14.74 1.54 -19.20
C ASP A 3 14.02 1.27 -17.87
N VAL A 4 13.14 0.28 -17.87
CA VAL A 4 12.46 -0.23 -16.66
C VAL A 4 13.46 -0.80 -15.66
N ALA A 5 14.40 -1.65 -16.10
CA ALA A 5 15.40 -2.24 -15.20
C ALA A 5 16.35 -1.17 -14.62
N PHE A 6 16.70 -0.15 -15.42
CA PHE A 6 17.47 1.00 -14.97
C PHE A 6 16.72 1.80 -13.92
N ALA A 7 15.48 2.17 -14.19
CA ALA A 7 14.63 2.90 -13.26
C ALA A 7 14.44 2.12 -11.93
N MET A 8 14.26 0.80 -12.00
CA MET A 8 14.12 -0.05 -10.81
C MET A 8 15.40 -0.04 -9.97
N ALA A 9 16.56 -0.30 -10.60
CA ALA A 9 17.85 -0.29 -9.91
C ALA A 9 18.15 1.09 -9.31
N TRP A 10 17.83 2.15 -10.04
CA TRP A 10 17.97 3.52 -9.57
C TRP A 10 17.15 3.78 -8.31
N THR A 11 15.84 3.50 -8.36
CA THR A 11 14.94 3.71 -7.20
C THR A 11 15.38 2.94 -5.98
N LEU A 12 15.71 1.66 -6.17
CA LEU A 12 16.17 0.81 -5.08
C LEU A 12 17.40 1.41 -4.41
N GLY A 13 18.40 1.79 -5.20
CA GLY A 13 19.65 2.38 -4.70
C GLY A 13 19.44 3.71 -3.99
N ALA A 14 18.60 4.57 -4.54
CA ALA A 14 18.32 5.91 -4.01
C ALA A 14 17.55 5.85 -2.68
N SER A 15 16.73 4.80 -2.47
CA SER A 15 15.97 4.62 -1.23
C SER A 15 16.80 4.07 -0.06
N LEU A 16 17.96 3.42 -0.30
CA LEU A 16 18.74 2.74 0.75
C LEU A 16 19.23 3.66 1.88
N PRO A 17 19.75 4.90 1.63
CA PRO A 17 20.17 5.79 2.71
C PRO A 17 19.02 6.21 3.63
N ALA A 18 17.87 6.55 3.04
CA ALA A 18 16.67 6.92 3.80
C ALA A 18 16.16 5.73 4.63
N LEU A 19 16.20 4.52 4.06
CA LEU A 19 15.86 3.29 4.76
C LEU A 19 16.76 3.04 5.98
N ALA A 20 18.07 3.27 5.84
CA ALA A 20 19.02 3.12 6.95
C ALA A 20 18.67 4.04 8.13
N TRP A 21 18.38 5.31 7.85
CA TRP A 21 17.96 6.25 8.90
C TRP A 21 16.65 5.82 9.58
N LYS A 22 15.65 5.38 8.80
CA LYS A 22 14.35 4.94 9.33
C LYS A 22 14.48 3.71 10.23
N ILE A 23 15.33 2.74 9.86
CA ILE A 23 15.59 1.56 10.70
C ILE A 23 16.29 1.95 12.01
N LEU A 24 17.17 2.96 11.99
CA LEU A 24 17.78 3.48 13.21
C LEU A 24 16.75 4.12 14.15
N CYS A 25 15.82 4.92 13.62
CA CYS A 25 14.70 5.46 14.41
C CYS A 25 13.82 4.35 15.00
N LEU A 26 13.50 3.33 14.21
CA LEU A 26 12.74 2.16 14.65
C LEU A 26 13.48 1.41 15.78
N HIS A 27 14.80 1.29 15.68
CA HIS A 27 15.63 0.70 16.71
C HIS A 27 15.58 1.50 18.02
N ALA A 28 15.73 2.82 17.96
CA ALA A 28 15.63 3.70 19.13
C ALA A 28 14.24 3.61 19.80
N ALA A 29 13.17 3.61 19.00
CA ALA A 29 11.81 3.43 19.50
C ALA A 29 11.63 2.05 20.17
N THR A 30 12.19 0.99 19.56
CA THR A 30 12.14 -0.36 20.12
C THR A 30 12.92 -0.46 21.43
N LEU A 31 14.10 0.18 21.52
CA LEU A 31 14.87 0.25 22.77
C LEU A 31 14.09 0.97 23.88
N ALA A 32 13.49 2.12 23.58
CA ALA A 32 12.67 2.86 24.54
C ALA A 32 11.52 2.00 25.06
N LEU A 33 10.79 1.32 24.17
CA LEU A 33 9.72 0.39 24.56
C LEU A 33 10.25 -0.76 25.43
N LEU A 34 11.38 -1.35 25.05
CA LEU A 34 11.99 -2.44 25.83
C LEU A 34 12.47 -1.99 27.22
N CYS A 35 12.83 -0.73 27.40
CA CYS A 35 13.15 -0.15 28.71
C CYS A 35 11.90 0.04 29.58
N LEU A 36 10.75 0.31 28.96
CA LEU A 36 9.45 0.43 29.65
C LEU A 36 8.85 -0.93 30.02
N THR A 37 9.21 -2.00 29.28
CA THR A 37 8.80 -3.37 29.63
C THR A 37 9.60 -3.93 30.79
N ARG A 38 8.94 -4.64 31.71
CA ARG A 38 9.62 -5.42 32.75
C ARG A 38 10.54 -6.46 32.10
N ARG A 39 11.73 -6.66 32.69
CA ARG A 39 12.75 -7.59 32.17
C ARG A 39 12.29 -9.04 32.14
N ASP A 40 11.25 -9.38 32.89
CA ASP A 40 10.81 -10.76 33.09
C ASP A 40 9.65 -11.17 32.16
N ASP A 41 9.09 -10.22 31.40
CA ASP A 41 8.05 -10.51 30.39
C ASP A 41 8.67 -10.85 29.02
N ALA A 42 9.27 -12.04 28.92
CA ALA A 42 9.91 -12.52 27.70
C ALA A 42 8.95 -12.55 26.50
N ARG A 43 7.64 -12.77 26.72
CA ARG A 43 6.63 -12.85 25.66
C ARG A 43 6.35 -11.48 25.04
N LEU A 44 6.17 -10.45 25.87
CA LEU A 44 5.97 -9.08 25.38
C LEU A 44 7.21 -8.58 24.64
N ARG A 45 8.39 -8.82 25.20
CA ARG A 45 9.67 -8.42 24.59
C ARG A 45 9.87 -9.13 23.24
N TYR A 46 9.57 -10.42 23.17
CA TYR A 46 9.58 -11.19 21.93
C TYR A 46 8.61 -10.62 20.88
N ALA A 47 7.38 -10.27 21.28
CA ALA A 47 6.39 -9.68 20.38
C ALA A 47 6.84 -8.31 19.84
N LEU A 48 7.36 -7.43 20.71
CA LEU A 48 7.90 -6.12 20.33
C LEU A 48 9.07 -6.25 19.33
N LEU A 49 10.02 -7.14 19.61
CA LEU A 49 11.18 -7.38 18.75
C LEU A 49 10.76 -7.96 17.38
N GLY A 50 9.81 -8.90 17.37
CA GLY A 50 9.27 -9.47 16.13
C GLY A 50 8.52 -8.44 15.29
N ALA A 51 7.72 -7.60 15.95
CA ALA A 51 6.97 -6.53 15.29
C ALA A 51 7.92 -5.46 14.71
N ALA A 52 8.97 -5.07 15.44
CA ALA A 52 10.00 -4.17 14.95
C ALA A 52 10.74 -4.75 13.73
N LEU A 53 11.06 -6.05 13.73
CA LEU A 53 11.71 -6.67 12.58
C LEU A 53 10.82 -6.65 11.33
N LEU A 54 9.53 -6.96 11.47
CA LEU A 54 8.57 -6.91 10.37
C LEU A 54 8.35 -5.46 9.87
N ALA A 55 8.26 -4.49 10.79
CA ALA A 55 8.14 -3.08 10.45
C ALA A 55 9.34 -2.59 9.64
N GLY A 56 10.57 -3.01 9.97
CA GLY A 56 11.76 -2.66 9.20
C GLY A 56 11.68 -3.13 7.74
N VAL A 57 11.21 -4.36 7.50
CA VAL A 57 11.01 -4.88 6.13
C VAL A 57 9.88 -4.13 5.42
N ALA A 58 8.77 -3.87 6.12
CA ALA A 58 7.63 -3.15 5.55
C ALA A 58 8.00 -1.72 5.13
N ILE A 59 8.74 -0.98 5.96
CA ILE A 59 9.24 0.37 5.65
C ILE A 59 10.07 0.36 4.36
N GLY A 60 10.99 -0.59 4.21
CA GLY A 60 11.80 -0.72 3.00
C GLY A 60 10.96 -0.99 1.76
N ALA A 61 9.99 -1.90 1.85
CA ALA A 61 9.10 -2.20 0.73
C ALA A 61 8.23 -1.00 0.34
N THR A 62 7.69 -0.25 1.31
CA THR A 62 6.86 0.93 1.05
C THR A 62 7.67 2.07 0.46
N ASP A 63 8.89 2.31 0.93
CA ASP A 63 9.75 3.37 0.40
C ASP A 63 10.09 3.14 -1.07
N VAL A 64 10.46 1.91 -1.43
CA VAL A 64 10.75 1.55 -2.82
C VAL A 64 9.48 1.68 -3.68
N ALA A 65 8.32 1.27 -3.18
CA ALA A 65 7.05 1.38 -3.91
C ALA A 65 6.62 2.84 -4.12
N LEU A 66 6.80 3.71 -3.12
CA LEU A 66 6.51 5.13 -3.23
C LEU A 66 7.49 5.83 -4.17
N ALA A 67 8.80 5.52 -4.05
CA ALA A 67 9.83 6.04 -4.96
C ALA A 67 9.57 5.60 -6.41
N TRP A 68 9.14 4.35 -6.62
CA TRP A 68 8.75 3.83 -7.93
C TRP A 68 7.57 4.60 -8.53
N ARG A 69 6.52 4.87 -7.74
CA ARG A 69 5.35 5.65 -8.18
C ARG A 69 5.69 7.11 -8.47
N ALA A 70 6.69 7.66 -7.80
CA ALA A 70 7.16 9.02 -7.98
C ALA A 70 8.13 9.20 -9.16
N LEU A 71 8.58 8.11 -9.80
CA LEU A 71 9.42 8.21 -10.99
C LEU A 71 8.62 8.83 -12.15
N PRO A 72 9.17 9.83 -12.85
CA PRO A 72 8.63 10.26 -14.13
C PRO A 72 8.71 9.11 -15.18
N ALA A 73 7.82 9.12 -16.17
CA ALA A 73 7.89 8.23 -17.34
C ALA A 73 9.26 8.35 -18.05
N PRO A 74 9.70 7.33 -18.82
CA PRO A 74 11.07 6.83 -18.82
C PRO A 74 12.10 7.95 -18.97
N MET A 75 12.96 8.07 -17.94
CA MET A 75 14.14 8.92 -17.99
C MET A 75 15.00 8.50 -19.18
N ALA A 76 15.01 9.30 -20.25
CA ALA A 76 16.08 9.23 -21.24
C ALA A 76 17.42 9.32 -20.50
N ALA A 77 18.34 8.41 -20.79
CA ALA A 77 19.64 8.33 -20.12
C ALA A 77 20.30 9.72 -20.09
N PRO A 78 20.71 10.22 -18.90
CA PRO A 78 21.20 11.58 -18.78
C PRO A 78 22.46 11.76 -19.63
N ALA A 79 22.40 12.72 -20.56
CA ALA A 79 23.56 13.18 -21.30
C ALA A 79 24.55 13.83 -20.31
N SER A 80 25.73 13.21 -20.19
CA SER A 80 26.99 13.83 -19.73
C SER A 80 26.96 14.65 -18.43
N SER A 81 26.77 13.99 -17.29
CA SER A 81 27.43 14.34 -16.00
C SER A 81 27.57 13.09 -15.12
N ALA A 82 28.28 12.10 -15.67
CA ALA A 82 28.16 10.68 -15.33
C ALA A 82 28.54 10.23 -13.89
N ALA A 83 29.16 11.06 -13.04
CA ALA A 83 29.58 10.60 -11.71
C ALA A 83 28.51 10.84 -10.61
N ALA A 84 27.87 12.01 -10.62
CA ALA A 84 26.89 12.40 -9.59
C ALA A 84 25.52 11.71 -9.76
N THR A 85 25.24 11.19 -10.96
CA THR A 85 23.98 10.53 -11.32
C THR A 85 24.12 9.01 -11.49
N LEU A 86 25.14 8.35 -10.92
CA LEU A 86 25.25 6.88 -10.95
C LEU A 86 25.40 6.20 -9.57
N TRP A 87 25.62 6.97 -8.50
CA TRP A 87 25.79 6.42 -7.14
C TRP A 87 24.65 5.49 -6.67
N PRO A 88 23.36 5.72 -7.00
CA PRO A 88 22.28 4.80 -6.63
C PRO A 88 22.46 3.42 -7.26
N LEU A 89 22.92 3.34 -8.51
CA LEU A 89 23.12 2.06 -9.18
C LEU A 89 24.22 1.24 -8.51
N TRP A 90 25.30 1.91 -8.06
CA TRP A 90 26.36 1.25 -7.30
C TRP A 90 25.86 0.72 -5.96
N LEU A 91 25.03 1.48 -5.25
CA LEU A 91 24.41 1.01 -4.01
C LEU A 91 23.42 -0.14 -4.25
N ALA A 92 22.60 -0.06 -5.30
CA ALA A 92 21.67 -1.13 -5.66
C ALA A 92 22.43 -2.42 -6.03
N ALA A 93 23.52 -2.30 -6.79
CA ALA A 93 24.39 -3.42 -7.13
C ALA A 93 25.07 -4.01 -5.89
N ALA A 94 25.60 -3.17 -4.99
CA ALA A 94 26.19 -3.61 -3.73
C ALA A 94 25.15 -4.30 -2.82
N TRP A 95 23.93 -3.76 -2.76
CA TRP A 95 22.82 -4.37 -2.04
C TRP A 95 22.45 -5.73 -2.63
N LEU A 96 22.28 -5.82 -3.96
CA LEU A 96 21.96 -7.08 -4.64
C LEU A 96 23.05 -8.15 -4.39
N ALA A 97 24.32 -7.77 -4.50
CA ALA A 97 25.45 -8.67 -4.25
C ALA A 97 25.46 -9.16 -2.79
N GLY A 98 25.27 -8.25 -1.83
CA GLY A 98 25.23 -8.60 -0.41
C GLY A 98 24.03 -9.45 -0.03
N SER A 99 22.84 -9.13 -0.53
CA SER A 99 21.64 -9.94 -0.34
C SER A 99 21.76 -11.32 -0.99
N ALA A 100 22.37 -11.42 -2.18
CA ALA A 100 22.63 -12.71 -2.83
C ALA A 100 23.59 -13.58 -2.01
N LEU A 101 24.67 -13.00 -1.47
CA LEU A 101 25.62 -13.70 -0.60
C LEU A 101 24.95 -14.17 0.71
N ALA A 102 24.16 -13.29 1.33
CA ALA A 102 23.40 -13.62 2.53
C ALA A 102 22.38 -14.74 2.26
N ALA A 103 21.67 -14.67 1.13
CA ALA A 103 20.72 -15.70 0.71
C ALA A 103 21.42 -17.03 0.44
N LEU A 104 22.57 -17.02 -0.23
CA LEU A 104 23.38 -18.22 -0.49
C LEU A 104 23.78 -18.90 0.81
N ARG A 105 24.24 -18.15 1.82
CA ARG A 105 24.54 -18.69 3.16
C ARG A 105 23.35 -19.40 3.78
N VAL A 106 22.15 -18.83 3.67
CA VAL A 106 20.91 -19.44 4.19
C VAL A 106 20.54 -20.70 3.40
N LEU A 107 20.64 -20.66 2.07
CA LEU A 107 20.36 -21.80 1.20
C LEU A 107 21.31 -22.98 1.44
N LEU A 108 22.61 -22.71 1.64
CA LEU A 108 23.59 -23.71 2.02
C LEU A 108 23.25 -24.35 3.38
N GLY A 109 22.83 -23.55 4.37
CA GLY A 109 22.36 -24.05 5.66
C GLY A 109 21.12 -24.96 5.54
N LEU A 110 20.15 -24.57 4.71
CA LEU A 110 18.97 -25.40 4.42
C LEU A 110 19.34 -26.68 3.66
N GLY A 111 20.31 -26.61 2.74
CA GLY A 111 20.85 -27.77 2.02
C GLY A 111 21.54 -28.75 2.97
N TRP A 112 22.38 -28.24 3.88
CA TRP A 112 23.02 -29.03 4.93
C TRP A 112 21.96 -29.72 5.82
N LEU A 113 20.95 -28.98 6.29
CA LEU A 113 19.87 -29.55 7.12
C LEU A 113 19.10 -30.65 6.39
N ARG A 114 18.83 -30.48 5.08
CA ARG A 114 18.22 -31.52 4.25
C ARG A 114 19.12 -32.77 4.15
N GLY A 115 20.43 -32.58 4.01
CA GLY A 115 21.41 -33.67 4.04
C GLY A 115 21.38 -34.43 5.37
N VAL A 116 21.39 -33.71 6.49
CA VAL A 116 21.30 -34.29 7.85
C VAL A 116 20.01 -35.07 8.04
N LEU A 117 18.86 -34.54 7.57
CA LEU A 117 17.58 -35.24 7.62
C LEU A 117 17.60 -36.55 6.82
N ARG A 118 18.19 -36.56 5.63
CA ARG A 118 18.34 -37.79 4.82
C ARG A 118 19.25 -38.82 5.49
N ALA A 119 20.33 -38.37 6.12
CA ALA A 119 21.29 -39.23 6.81
C ALA A 119 20.80 -39.74 8.18
N SER A 120 19.78 -39.10 8.77
CA SER A 120 19.24 -39.46 10.08
C SER A 120 18.36 -40.72 10.02
N GLN A 121 18.36 -41.51 11.09
CA GLN A 121 17.58 -42.74 11.22
C GLN A 121 16.38 -42.53 12.15
N PRO A 122 15.20 -43.15 11.92
CA PRO A 122 14.09 -43.11 12.87
C PRO A 122 14.51 -43.65 14.25
N TRP A 123 14.15 -42.94 15.32
CA TRP A 123 14.37 -43.45 16.68
C TRP A 123 13.21 -44.39 17.05
N ALA A 124 13.43 -45.69 16.85
CA ALA A 124 12.41 -46.74 16.99
C ALA A 124 12.25 -47.29 18.42
N ASP A 125 12.47 -46.48 19.45
CA ASP A 125 12.25 -46.88 20.85
C ASP A 125 10.80 -46.57 21.28
N PRO A 126 9.96 -47.59 21.57
CA PRO A 126 8.56 -47.38 21.91
C PRO A 126 8.35 -46.58 23.21
N ALA A 127 9.23 -46.73 24.19
CA ALA A 127 9.12 -46.04 25.47
C ALA A 127 9.38 -44.53 25.29
N TRP A 128 10.38 -44.17 24.48
CA TRP A 128 10.67 -42.78 24.17
C TRP A 128 9.61 -42.15 23.26
N GLN A 129 9.08 -42.89 22.29
CA GLN A 129 7.96 -42.43 21.47
C GLN A 129 6.72 -42.14 22.31
N ALA A 130 6.35 -43.05 23.23
CA ALA A 130 5.24 -42.84 24.14
C ALA A 130 5.46 -41.64 25.08
N ARG A 131 6.68 -41.46 25.60
CA ARG A 131 7.02 -40.34 26.47
C ARG A 131 6.93 -39.00 25.75
N VAL A 132 7.44 -38.90 24.53
CA VAL A 132 7.34 -37.69 23.70
C VAL A 132 5.91 -37.43 23.25
N ALA A 133 5.14 -38.46 22.90
CA ALA A 133 3.71 -38.34 22.59
C ALA A 133 2.91 -37.81 23.80
N GLY A 134 3.21 -38.29 25.01
CA GLY A 134 2.59 -37.79 26.25
C GLY A 134 2.92 -36.32 26.52
N MET A 135 4.18 -35.92 26.34
CA MET A 135 4.58 -34.51 26.44
C MET A 135 3.92 -33.64 25.37
N ALA A 136 3.87 -34.12 24.12
CA ALA A 136 3.21 -33.45 23.00
C ALA A 136 1.70 -33.25 23.24
N GLY A 137 1.03 -34.25 23.81
CA GLY A 137 -0.38 -34.17 24.22
C GLY A 137 -0.63 -33.12 25.30
N ARG A 138 0.23 -33.07 26.33
CA ARG A 138 0.16 -32.04 27.39
C ARG A 138 0.41 -30.63 26.86
N LEU A 139 1.25 -30.47 25.84
CA LEU A 139 1.47 -29.20 25.12
C LEU A 139 0.37 -28.86 24.10
N ARG A 140 -0.61 -29.76 23.91
CA ARG A 140 -1.71 -29.65 22.92
C ARG A 140 -1.19 -29.42 21.50
N LEU A 141 -0.20 -30.21 21.09
CA LEU A 141 0.28 -30.19 19.71
C LEU A 141 -0.76 -30.81 18.78
N SER A 142 -1.07 -30.12 17.68
CA SER A 142 -2.03 -30.57 16.67
C SER A 142 -1.45 -31.60 15.69
N ARG A 143 -0.13 -31.83 15.74
CA ARG A 143 0.62 -32.70 14.83
C ARG A 143 1.53 -33.64 15.61
N ALA A 144 1.64 -34.88 15.14
CA ALA A 144 2.61 -35.83 15.66
C ALA A 144 4.04 -35.37 15.32
N VAL A 145 4.93 -35.47 16.31
CA VAL A 145 6.35 -35.08 16.17
C VAL A 145 7.19 -36.33 16.00
N GLY A 146 7.94 -36.41 14.91
CA GLY A 146 8.85 -37.53 14.65
C GLY A 146 10.14 -37.40 15.45
N LEU A 147 10.67 -38.53 15.93
CA LEU A 147 12.00 -38.60 16.55
C LEU A 147 12.97 -39.30 15.61
N ARG A 148 14.14 -38.69 15.39
CA ARG A 148 15.22 -39.29 14.59
C ARG A 148 16.56 -39.14 15.29
N VAL A 149 17.43 -40.12 15.13
CA VAL A 149 18.80 -40.11 15.65
C VAL A 149 19.79 -39.78 14.55
N VAL A 150 20.79 -38.98 14.88
CA VAL A 150 21.89 -38.63 13.96
C VAL A 150 23.25 -38.71 14.67
N ARG A 151 24.28 -39.15 13.94
CA ARG A 151 25.63 -39.39 14.49
C ARG A 151 26.47 -38.10 14.60
N ASN A 152 26.34 -37.19 13.63
CA ASN A 152 27.22 -36.02 13.48
C ASN A 152 26.55 -34.71 13.91
N LEU A 153 25.92 -34.69 15.08
CA LEU A 153 25.23 -33.52 15.63
C LEU A 153 25.63 -33.37 17.09
N SER A 154 25.89 -32.14 17.56
CA SER A 154 26.31 -31.87 18.95
C SER A 154 25.15 -31.46 19.85
N THR A 155 24.12 -30.83 19.29
CA THR A 155 22.92 -30.39 20.01
C THR A 155 21.67 -30.88 19.29
N PRO A 156 20.57 -31.17 19.99
CA PRO A 156 19.30 -31.46 19.34
C PRO A 156 18.87 -30.32 18.42
N VAL A 157 18.18 -30.66 17.34
CA VAL A 157 17.65 -29.68 16.39
C VAL A 157 16.24 -30.07 15.97
N THR A 158 15.33 -29.11 16.02
CA THR A 158 13.99 -29.22 15.44
C THR A 158 13.97 -28.82 13.97
N ALA A 159 13.33 -29.65 13.13
CA ALA A 159 13.25 -29.43 11.69
C ALA A 159 11.87 -29.77 11.13
N GLY A 160 11.45 -29.05 10.09
CA GLY A 160 10.23 -29.33 9.31
C GLY A 160 8.97 -28.64 9.84
N TRP A 161 8.21 -28.03 8.92
CA TRP A 161 6.96 -27.31 9.24
C TRP A 161 5.70 -28.18 9.11
N LEU A 162 5.58 -28.97 8.03
CA LEU A 162 4.44 -29.87 7.78
C LEU A 162 4.49 -31.12 8.64
N LYS A 163 5.68 -31.72 8.76
CA LYS A 163 5.97 -32.90 9.59
C LYS A 163 7.13 -32.55 10.51
N PRO A 164 6.87 -32.02 11.72
CA PRO A 164 7.93 -31.63 12.65
C PRO A 164 8.71 -32.86 13.12
N VAL A 165 10.03 -32.77 13.08
CA VAL A 165 10.96 -33.81 13.47
C VAL A 165 11.99 -33.24 14.44
N ILE A 166 12.24 -33.95 15.53
CA ILE A 166 13.34 -33.66 16.46
C ILE A 166 14.49 -34.60 16.10
N LEU A 167 15.62 -34.01 15.71
CA LEU A 167 16.88 -34.69 15.48
C LEU A 167 17.66 -34.74 16.79
N VAL A 168 17.93 -35.93 17.29
CA VAL A 168 18.65 -36.17 18.54
C VAL A 168 20.04 -36.75 18.23
N PRO A 169 21.13 -36.15 18.75
CA PRO A 169 22.46 -36.75 18.69
C PRO A 169 22.51 -38.14 19.31
N ALA A 170 23.17 -39.09 18.64
CA ALA A 170 23.39 -40.43 19.18
C ALA A 170 24.13 -40.40 20.53
N SER A 171 25.07 -39.46 20.71
CA SER A 171 25.81 -39.24 21.95
C SER A 171 24.91 -38.89 23.14
N LEU A 172 23.83 -38.15 22.91
CA LEU A 172 22.87 -37.81 23.97
C LEU A 172 21.96 -39.00 24.31
N VAL A 173 21.58 -39.78 23.30
CA VAL A 173 20.76 -40.99 23.51
C VAL A 173 21.51 -42.00 24.38
N THR A 174 22.83 -42.16 24.21
CA THR A 174 23.63 -43.13 24.96
C THR A 174 24.27 -42.57 26.23
N GLY A 175 24.55 -41.26 26.28
CA GLY A 175 25.37 -40.65 27.33
C GLY A 175 24.64 -39.73 28.32
N MET A 176 23.37 -39.40 28.07
CA MET A 176 22.60 -38.50 28.95
C MET A 176 21.58 -39.28 29.80
N PRO A 177 21.48 -39.00 31.11
CA PRO A 177 20.41 -39.53 31.95
C PRO A 177 19.01 -39.27 31.38
N ALA A 178 18.10 -40.23 31.53
CA ALA A 178 16.78 -40.19 30.88
C ALA A 178 15.89 -39.02 31.34
N ASP A 179 16.02 -38.56 32.58
CA ASP A 179 15.33 -37.39 33.10
C ASP A 179 15.83 -36.09 32.45
N LEU A 180 17.14 -35.96 32.24
CA LEU A 180 17.76 -34.81 31.56
C LEU A 180 17.44 -34.80 30.06
N LEU A 181 17.49 -35.96 29.41
CA LEU A 181 17.13 -36.09 27.99
C LEU A 181 15.65 -35.77 27.76
N ALA A 182 14.76 -36.23 28.66
CA ALA A 182 13.34 -35.86 28.61
C ALA A 182 13.14 -34.35 28.78
N ALA A 183 13.91 -33.70 29.64
CA ALA A 183 13.82 -32.26 29.86
C ALA A 183 14.21 -31.46 28.60
N LEU A 184 15.24 -31.92 27.91
CA LEU A 184 15.72 -31.33 26.67
C LEU A 184 14.77 -31.60 25.48
N LEU A 185 14.15 -32.78 25.41
CA LEU A 185 13.09 -33.04 24.44
C LEU A 185 11.84 -32.17 24.69
N ALA A 186 11.50 -31.87 25.95
CA ALA A 186 10.44 -30.93 26.28
C ALA A 186 10.73 -29.51 25.77
N HIS A 187 12.01 -29.07 25.82
CA HIS A 187 12.47 -27.81 25.25
C HIS A 187 12.32 -27.78 23.72
N GLU A 188 12.74 -28.83 23.02
CA GLU A 188 12.54 -28.94 21.57
C GLU A 188 11.06 -28.96 21.18
N LEU A 189 10.20 -29.66 21.93
CA LEU A 189 8.76 -29.64 21.70
C LEU A 189 8.14 -28.24 21.90
N ALA A 190 8.71 -27.42 22.80
CA ALA A 190 8.26 -26.04 22.96
C ALA A 190 8.50 -25.20 21.70
N HIS A 191 9.63 -25.39 21.02
CA HIS A 191 9.90 -24.75 19.71
C HIS A 191 8.92 -25.20 18.63
N VAL A 192 8.57 -26.50 18.60
CA VAL A 192 7.55 -27.03 17.68
C VAL A 192 6.19 -26.37 17.95
N ARG A 193 5.78 -26.29 19.22
CA ARG A 193 4.49 -25.69 19.63
C ARG A 193 4.35 -24.22 19.24
N ARG A 194 5.47 -23.49 19.22
CA ARG A 194 5.52 -22.07 18.88
C ARG A 194 5.75 -21.80 17.40
N HIS A 195 5.94 -22.84 16.59
CA HIS A 195 6.24 -22.71 15.16
C HIS A 195 7.52 -21.90 14.91
N ASP A 196 8.53 -22.06 15.76
CA ASP A 196 9.74 -21.25 15.75
C ASP A 196 10.56 -21.39 14.44
N TYR A 197 10.33 -22.46 13.67
CA TYR A 197 10.83 -22.62 12.30
C TYR A 197 10.36 -21.49 11.37
N LEU A 198 9.07 -21.10 11.42
CA LEU A 198 8.54 -20.04 10.56
C LEU A 198 9.13 -18.68 10.94
N VAL A 199 9.25 -18.42 12.24
CA VAL A 199 9.87 -17.19 12.74
C VAL A 199 11.36 -17.15 12.39
N ASN A 200 12.06 -18.29 12.43
CA ASN A 200 13.43 -18.39 11.91
C ASN A 200 13.47 -18.02 10.43
N LEU A 201 12.58 -18.56 9.59
CA LEU A 201 12.57 -18.24 8.17
C LEU A 201 12.34 -16.75 7.91
N LEU A 202 11.38 -16.14 8.61
CA LEU A 202 11.12 -14.70 8.53
C LEU A 202 12.31 -13.86 9.01
N GLN A 203 12.99 -14.28 10.08
CA GLN A 203 14.21 -13.62 10.55
C GLN A 203 15.33 -13.68 9.51
N HIS A 204 15.57 -14.84 8.91
CA HIS A 204 16.58 -14.96 7.85
C HIS A 204 16.21 -14.13 6.62
N ALA A 205 14.93 -14.07 6.25
CA ALA A 205 14.48 -13.20 5.15
C ALA A 205 14.76 -11.73 5.46
N ALA A 206 14.45 -11.25 6.67
CA ALA A 206 14.76 -9.89 7.09
C ALA A 206 16.28 -9.62 7.15
N GLU A 207 17.08 -10.56 7.67
CA GLU A 207 18.54 -10.48 7.67
C GLU A 207 19.14 -10.44 6.27
N VAL A 208 18.53 -11.11 5.28
CA VAL A 208 18.97 -11.09 3.88
C VAL A 208 18.66 -9.75 3.21
N LEU A 209 17.45 -9.22 3.42
CA LEU A 209 17.02 -7.96 2.80
C LEU A 209 17.71 -6.74 3.43
N LEU A 210 17.96 -6.79 4.74
CA LEU A 210 18.50 -5.68 5.52
C LEU A 210 19.88 -6.02 6.11
N PHE A 211 20.66 -6.83 5.37
CA PHE A 211 21.94 -7.37 5.83
C PHE A 211 22.93 -6.29 6.25
N PHE A 212 22.87 -5.10 5.66
CA PHE A 212 23.82 -4.01 5.90
C PHE A 212 23.58 -3.27 7.22
N HIS A 213 22.46 -3.52 7.91
CA HIS A 213 22.04 -2.68 9.03
C HIS A 213 22.29 -3.35 10.41
N PRO A 214 23.13 -2.78 11.28
CA PRO A 214 23.50 -3.38 12.57
C PRO A 214 22.31 -3.53 13.53
N SER A 215 21.34 -2.60 13.49
CA SER A 215 20.11 -2.71 14.29
C SER A 215 19.31 -3.97 13.98
N ILE A 216 19.31 -4.46 12.73
CA ILE A 216 18.59 -5.68 12.36
C ILE A 216 19.28 -6.90 12.95
N TRP A 217 20.62 -6.96 12.91
CA TRP A 217 21.37 -8.01 13.58
C TRP A 217 21.14 -8.01 15.09
N TRP A 218 21.08 -6.82 15.71
CA TRP A 218 20.77 -6.70 17.12
C TRP A 218 19.34 -7.18 17.43
N LEU A 219 18.35 -6.76 16.63
CA LEU A 219 16.95 -7.16 16.79
C LEU A 219 16.79 -8.67 16.65
N SER A 220 17.37 -9.29 15.62
CA SER A 220 17.33 -10.75 15.46
C SER A 220 18.05 -11.47 16.60
N ARG A 221 19.24 -11.01 17.01
CA ARG A 221 19.95 -11.61 18.16
C ARG A 221 19.12 -11.55 19.43
N ARG A 222 18.48 -10.41 19.72
CA ARG A 222 17.60 -10.26 20.88
C ARG A 222 16.35 -11.12 20.77
N LEU A 223 15.73 -11.19 19.60
CA LEU A 223 14.55 -12.02 19.36
C LEU A 223 14.86 -13.50 19.59
N ARG A 224 16.04 -13.95 19.17
CA ARG A 224 16.55 -15.30 19.43
C ARG A 224 16.69 -15.58 20.93
N ILE A 225 17.30 -14.67 21.70
CA ILE A 225 17.45 -14.81 23.16
C ILE A 225 16.08 -14.92 23.84
N GLU A 226 15.13 -14.02 23.54
CA GLU A 226 13.80 -14.08 24.14
C GLU A 226 13.04 -15.35 23.74
N ARG A 227 13.31 -15.88 22.55
CA ARG A 227 12.71 -17.14 22.09
C ARG A 227 13.19 -18.34 22.91
N GLU A 228 14.49 -18.46 23.16
CA GLU A 228 15.06 -19.53 24.00
C GLU A 228 14.49 -19.47 25.42
N ARG A 229 14.35 -18.27 25.98
CA ARG A 229 13.76 -18.06 27.32
C ARG A 229 12.31 -18.54 27.41
N ILE A 230 11.49 -18.25 26.40
CA ILE A 230 10.10 -18.73 26.36
C ILE A 230 10.05 -20.26 26.23
N ALA A 231 10.94 -20.85 25.44
CA ALA A 231 11.03 -22.31 25.29
C ALA A 231 11.45 -22.98 26.60
N ASP A 232 12.44 -22.43 27.30
CA ASP A 232 12.88 -22.90 28.62
C ASP A 232 11.75 -22.88 29.65
N GLN A 233 11.00 -21.78 29.72
CA GLN A 233 9.87 -21.65 30.64
C GLN A 233 8.76 -22.67 30.34
N MET A 234 8.43 -22.88 29.06
CA MET A 234 7.45 -23.88 28.65
C MET A 234 7.89 -25.30 29.00
N ALA A 235 9.16 -25.62 28.77
CA ALA A 235 9.73 -26.93 29.10
C ALA A 235 9.74 -27.18 30.61
N ALA A 236 10.22 -26.22 31.40
CA ALA A 236 10.22 -26.32 32.86
C ALA A 236 8.81 -26.50 33.42
N THR A 237 7.82 -25.79 32.88
CA THR A 237 6.40 -25.93 33.26
C THR A 237 5.85 -27.31 32.89
N LEU A 238 6.25 -27.86 31.74
CA LEU A 238 5.81 -29.19 31.29
C LEU A 238 6.36 -30.31 32.17
N ILE A 239 7.63 -30.22 32.54
CA ILE A 239 8.32 -31.21 33.38
C ILE A 239 7.91 -31.06 34.85
N GLY A 240 7.47 -29.86 35.26
CA GLY A 240 7.12 -29.53 36.64
C GLY A 240 8.32 -29.10 37.50
N SER A 241 9.53 -29.04 36.93
CA SER A 241 10.73 -28.57 37.62
C SER A 241 11.72 -27.95 36.64
N PRO A 242 12.36 -26.82 36.99
CA PRO A 242 13.40 -26.20 36.16
C PRO A 242 14.76 -26.92 36.28
N MET A 243 14.98 -27.69 37.34
CA MET A 243 16.30 -28.24 37.66
C MET A 243 16.82 -29.28 36.66
N PRO A 244 16.00 -30.24 36.16
CA PRO A 244 16.44 -31.17 35.12
C PRO A 244 16.84 -30.44 33.83
N LEU A 245 16.10 -29.39 33.45
CA LEU A 245 16.43 -28.60 32.27
C LEU A 245 17.75 -27.83 32.44
N ALA A 246 17.95 -27.17 33.59
CA ALA A 246 19.20 -26.45 33.88
C ALA A 246 20.43 -27.38 33.83
N ARG A 247 20.33 -28.59 34.39
CA ARG A 247 21.39 -29.60 34.35
C ARG A 247 21.63 -30.12 32.94
N ALA A 248 20.57 -30.37 32.16
CA ALA A 248 20.67 -30.80 30.77
C ALA A 248 21.38 -29.74 29.90
N LEU A 249 21.00 -28.46 30.05
CA LEU A 249 21.63 -27.34 29.34
C LEU A 249 23.10 -27.17 29.73
N HIS A 250 23.43 -27.34 31.01
CA HIS A 250 24.82 -27.30 31.48
C HIS A 250 25.66 -28.45 30.89
N ALA A 251 25.10 -29.67 30.86
CA ALA A 251 25.77 -30.84 30.27
C ALA A 251 26.04 -30.65 28.76
N LEU A 252 25.07 -30.09 28.02
CA LEU A 252 25.25 -29.72 26.61
C LEU A 252 26.36 -28.70 26.40
N ALA A 253 26.38 -27.64 27.22
CA ALA A 253 27.37 -26.59 27.11
C ALA A 253 28.79 -27.11 27.34
N ARG A 254 28.97 -27.99 28.34
CA ARG A 254 30.25 -28.67 28.60
C ARG A 254 30.70 -29.55 27.44
N ALA A 255 29.80 -30.36 26.89
CA ALA A 255 30.11 -31.20 25.73
C ALA A 255 30.49 -30.38 24.48
N ALA A 256 29.91 -29.18 24.33
CA ALA A 256 30.22 -28.28 23.22
C ALA A 256 31.60 -27.58 23.37
N THR A 257 32.05 -27.29 24.59
CA THR A 257 33.39 -26.73 24.85
C THR A 257 34.52 -27.73 24.65
N GLU A 258 34.24 -29.02 24.77
CA GLU A 258 35.21 -30.11 24.60
C GLU A 258 35.43 -30.52 23.12
N SER A 259 34.69 -29.92 22.17
CA SER A 259 34.87 -30.15 20.73
C SER A 259 35.84 -29.12 20.09
N PRO A 260 36.84 -29.55 19.30
CA PRO A 260 37.86 -28.64 18.76
C PRO A 260 37.32 -27.86 17.56
N ALA A 261 36.73 -26.68 17.80
CA ALA A 261 36.73 -25.55 16.88
C ALA A 261 36.20 -24.29 17.57
N PRO A 262 36.99 -23.20 17.61
CA PRO A 262 36.38 -21.90 17.39
C PRO A 262 37.24 -20.98 16.53
N VAL A 263 36.70 -20.55 15.39
CA VAL A 263 37.07 -19.29 14.73
C VAL A 263 35.95 -18.29 15.03
N ALA A 264 35.87 -17.80 16.27
CA ALA A 264 35.21 -16.56 16.70
C ALA A 264 35.16 -16.46 18.25
N PRO A 265 35.20 -15.25 18.84
CA PRO A 265 35.34 -15.08 20.28
C PRO A 265 34.07 -15.37 21.08
N ALA A 266 34.31 -15.78 22.33
CA ALA A 266 33.36 -16.18 23.35
C ALA A 266 32.34 -15.08 23.70
N ALA A 267 31.07 -15.34 23.40
CA ALA A 267 29.91 -14.67 24.00
C ALA A 267 28.82 -15.68 24.42
N ARG A 268 29.16 -16.97 24.54
CA ARG A 268 28.22 -18.07 24.85
C ARG A 268 27.96 -18.24 26.35
N ASP A 269 28.95 -17.97 27.20
CA ASP A 269 28.85 -18.25 28.64
C ASP A 269 27.87 -17.33 29.39
N GLY A 270 27.77 -16.07 28.98
CA GLY A 270 26.85 -15.10 29.60
C GLY A 270 25.37 -15.40 29.34
N ASP A 271 25.04 -15.95 28.16
CA ASP A 271 23.66 -16.28 27.77
C ASP A 271 23.16 -17.53 28.50
N LEU A 272 24.01 -18.54 28.65
CA LEU A 272 23.68 -19.76 29.42
C LEU A 272 23.49 -19.47 30.91
N LEU A 273 24.39 -18.68 31.52
CA LEU A 273 24.28 -18.30 32.93
C LEU A 273 23.01 -17.48 33.21
N ASP A 274 22.62 -16.58 32.31
CA ASP A 274 21.36 -15.82 32.44
C ASP A 274 20.14 -16.76 32.34
N ARG A 275 20.15 -17.73 31.42
CA ARG A 275 19.11 -18.75 31.30
C ARG A 275 18.97 -19.59 32.58
N ILE A 276 20.08 -20.08 33.14
CA ILE A 276 20.08 -20.88 34.38
C ILE A 276 19.61 -20.04 35.58
N ARG A 277 20.10 -18.80 35.72
CA ARG A 277 19.69 -17.89 36.81
C ARG A 277 18.19 -17.60 36.80
N ARG A 278 17.60 -17.41 35.62
CA ARG A 278 16.16 -17.13 35.47
C ARG A 278 15.29 -18.37 35.64
N LEU A 279 15.77 -19.55 35.24
CA LEU A 279 15.11 -20.82 35.55
C LEU A 279 15.00 -21.06 37.07
N ALA A 280 15.98 -20.59 37.85
CA ALA A 280 16.00 -20.72 39.31
C ALA A 280 15.08 -19.72 40.04
N ARG A 281 14.63 -18.64 39.39
CA ARG A 281 13.68 -17.66 39.94
C ARG A 281 12.56 -17.39 38.92
N PRO A 282 11.54 -18.25 38.87
CA PRO A 282 10.39 -18.01 38.00
C PRO A 282 9.50 -16.93 38.64
N ASP A 283 9.65 -15.68 38.22
CA ASP A 283 8.71 -14.64 38.62
C ASP A 283 7.38 -14.89 37.90
N THR A 284 6.41 -15.36 38.68
CA THR A 284 5.05 -15.61 38.22
C THR A 284 4.31 -14.28 38.09
N LEU A 285 3.71 -14.01 36.93
CA LEU A 285 2.27 -13.75 36.77
C LEU A 285 1.92 -13.41 35.32
N ALA A 286 0.77 -13.93 34.92
CA ALA A 286 0.19 -13.83 33.58
C ALA A 286 -0.37 -12.43 33.28
N ALA A 287 -0.24 -11.95 32.03
CA ALA A 287 -0.94 -10.76 31.56
C ALA A 287 -1.72 -11.04 30.27
N ARG A 288 -3.00 -11.41 30.43
CA ARG A 288 -3.98 -11.53 29.35
C ARG A 288 -4.51 -10.16 28.85
N ARG A 289 -3.79 -9.06 29.14
CA ARG A 289 -4.10 -7.68 28.70
C ARG A 289 -3.00 -7.03 27.84
N ALA A 290 -1.92 -7.76 27.52
CA ALA A 290 -0.69 -7.17 26.95
C ALA A 290 -0.61 -7.09 25.41
N VAL A 291 -1.65 -7.47 24.66
CA VAL A 291 -1.62 -7.44 23.19
C VAL A 291 -2.12 -6.09 22.63
N ALA A 292 -2.97 -5.36 23.37
CA ALA A 292 -3.56 -4.11 22.88
C ALA A 292 -2.56 -2.93 22.83
N LEU A 293 -1.69 -2.80 23.83
CA LEU A 293 -0.70 -1.70 23.87
C LEU A 293 0.36 -1.74 22.77
N PRO A 294 1.03 -2.87 22.45
CA PRO A 294 2.00 -2.91 21.36
C PRO A 294 1.35 -2.78 19.98
N ALA A 295 0.11 -3.25 19.79
CA ALA A 295 -0.66 -3.03 18.57
C ALA A 295 -1.04 -1.54 18.40
N LEU A 296 -1.42 -0.87 19.49
CA LEU A 296 -1.70 0.57 19.48
C LEU A 296 -0.43 1.40 19.24
N ALA A 297 0.70 1.03 19.86
CA ALA A 297 1.98 1.71 19.65
C ALA A 297 2.53 1.53 18.22
N MET A 298 2.39 0.33 17.64
CA MET A 298 2.73 0.08 16.23
C MET A 298 1.79 0.85 15.29
N SER A 299 0.50 0.92 15.62
CA SER A 299 -0.48 1.72 14.86
C SER A 299 -0.18 3.22 14.95
N CYS A 300 0.24 3.73 16.11
CA CYS A 300 0.68 5.12 16.29
C CYS A 300 2.00 5.41 15.58
N ALA A 301 2.93 4.46 15.52
CA ALA A 301 4.18 4.61 14.76
C ALA A 301 3.94 4.58 13.24
N LEU A 302 3.06 3.69 12.76
CA LEU A 302 2.63 3.65 11.36
C LEU A 302 1.81 4.88 10.96
N ALA A 303 0.92 5.36 11.83
CA ALA A 303 0.16 6.59 11.61
C ALA A 303 1.05 7.84 11.67
N GLY A 304 2.00 7.89 12.62
CA GLY A 304 3.02 8.93 12.70
C GLY A 304 3.93 8.95 11.47
N PHE A 305 4.24 7.79 10.89
CA PHE A 305 4.97 7.67 9.63
C PHE A 305 4.12 8.12 8.43
N GLY A 306 2.85 7.74 8.36
CA GLY A 306 1.91 8.25 7.35
C GLY A 306 1.84 9.78 7.37
N ALA A 307 1.67 10.35 8.56
CA ALA A 307 1.66 11.80 8.77
C ALA A 307 3.01 12.46 8.41
N TRP A 308 4.14 11.87 8.82
CA TRP A 308 5.47 12.39 8.51
C TRP A 308 5.81 12.28 7.01
N SER A 309 5.41 11.20 6.33
CA SER A 309 5.60 11.04 4.88
C SER A 309 4.75 12.05 4.10
N ALA A 310 3.53 12.35 4.57
CA ALA A 310 2.69 13.40 4.00
C ALA A 310 3.26 14.81 4.25
N LEU A 311 3.90 15.03 5.40
CA LEU A 311 4.59 16.30 5.73
C LEU A 311 5.92 16.45 4.98
N ALA A 312 6.66 15.35 4.77
CA ALA A 312 7.96 15.33 4.11
C ALA A 312 7.87 15.29 2.58
N ALA A 313 6.74 14.84 2.03
CA ALA A 313 6.44 14.96 0.60
C ALA A 313 6.49 16.41 0.13
N GLY A 314 6.27 17.38 1.04
CA GLY A 314 6.17 18.80 0.72
C GLY A 314 5.03 19.09 -0.27
N PRO A 315 4.50 20.32 -0.35
CA PRO A 315 3.84 20.72 -1.57
C PRO A 315 4.87 20.57 -2.71
N ALA A 316 4.48 19.94 -3.83
CA ALA A 316 5.32 19.88 -5.04
C ALA A 316 5.88 21.29 -5.28
N GLN A 317 7.21 21.43 -5.41
CA GLN A 317 7.78 22.75 -5.67
C GLN A 317 7.12 23.28 -6.96
N PRO A 318 6.50 24.47 -6.91
CA PRO A 318 5.87 25.02 -8.10
C PRO A 318 6.92 25.12 -9.20
N LEU A 319 6.58 24.64 -10.40
CA LEU A 319 7.43 24.80 -11.58
C LEU A 319 7.83 26.26 -11.68
N SER A 320 9.10 26.53 -11.99
CA SER A 320 9.50 27.92 -12.23
C SER A 320 8.67 28.47 -13.39
N ALA A 321 8.36 29.77 -13.36
CA ALA A 321 7.59 30.42 -14.42
C ALA A 321 8.24 30.21 -15.82
N GLN A 322 9.57 30.12 -15.87
CA GLN A 322 10.32 29.82 -17.09
C GLN A 322 10.10 28.40 -17.60
N GLU A 323 10.05 27.40 -16.72
CA GLU A 323 9.78 26.01 -17.11
C GLU A 323 8.34 25.83 -17.57
N ALA A 324 7.38 26.42 -16.85
CA ALA A 324 5.97 26.43 -17.23
C ALA A 324 5.79 27.06 -18.63
N GLN A 325 6.44 28.20 -18.89
CA GLN A 325 6.38 28.86 -20.19
C GLN A 325 7.04 28.05 -21.31
N ARG A 326 8.18 27.39 -21.05
CA ARG A 326 8.84 26.49 -22.02
C ARG A 326 7.97 25.29 -22.35
N LEU A 327 7.29 24.72 -21.36
CA LEU A 327 6.37 23.60 -21.56
C LEU A 327 5.17 24.04 -22.40
N MET A 328 4.58 25.20 -22.09
CA MET A 328 3.45 25.72 -22.86
C MET A 328 3.82 26.07 -24.30
N ALA A 329 5.02 26.62 -24.54
CA ALA A 329 5.52 26.91 -25.89
C ALA A 329 5.67 25.66 -26.78
N ARG A 330 5.78 24.47 -26.18
CA ARG A 330 5.83 23.18 -26.91
C ARG A 330 4.44 22.66 -27.29
N MET A 331 3.36 23.31 -26.86
CA MET A 331 1.98 22.89 -27.06
C MET A 331 1.20 23.94 -27.87
N PRO A 332 1.61 24.25 -29.11
CA PRO A 332 1.02 25.34 -29.89
C PRO A 332 -0.48 25.17 -30.15
N GLY A 333 -0.98 23.93 -30.26
CA GLY A 333 -2.41 23.65 -30.39
C GLY A 333 -3.23 24.04 -29.16
N VAL A 334 -2.69 23.85 -27.96
CA VAL A 334 -3.34 24.29 -26.71
C VAL A 334 -3.34 25.81 -26.61
N GLN A 335 -2.22 26.45 -26.94
CA GLN A 335 -2.15 27.92 -26.95
C GLN A 335 -3.12 28.54 -27.97
N ALA A 336 -3.17 28.00 -29.19
CA ALA A 336 -4.10 28.45 -30.22
C ALA A 336 -5.57 28.28 -29.78
N LEU A 337 -5.91 27.17 -29.11
CA LEU A 337 -7.25 26.96 -28.56
C LEU A 337 -7.59 27.97 -27.45
N ILE A 338 -6.63 28.30 -26.56
CA ILE A 338 -6.81 29.32 -25.53
C ILE A 338 -7.08 30.69 -26.17
N GLU A 339 -6.32 31.06 -27.19
CA GLU A 339 -6.46 32.34 -27.90
C GLU A 339 -7.78 32.41 -28.68
N ALA A 340 -8.09 31.38 -29.46
CA ALA A 340 -9.31 31.30 -30.27
C ALA A 340 -10.59 31.29 -29.42
N SER A 341 -10.56 30.61 -28.27
CA SER A 341 -11.73 30.56 -27.38
C SER A 341 -12.10 31.94 -26.80
N GLY A 342 -11.13 32.87 -26.72
CA GLY A 342 -11.33 34.17 -26.09
C GLY A 342 -11.72 34.08 -24.62
N ALA A 343 -11.41 32.96 -23.94
CA ALA A 343 -11.81 32.71 -22.56
C ALA A 343 -11.14 33.66 -21.58
N SER A 344 -11.96 34.31 -20.74
CA SER A 344 -11.51 35.26 -19.72
C SER A 344 -10.86 34.57 -18.52
N HIS A 345 -11.26 33.34 -18.20
CA HIS A 345 -10.72 32.56 -17.09
C HIS A 345 -10.16 31.24 -17.59
N VAL A 346 -8.86 31.00 -17.37
CA VAL A 346 -8.14 29.86 -17.94
C VAL A 346 -7.25 29.21 -16.91
N LEU A 347 -7.23 27.88 -16.94
CA LEU A 347 -6.25 27.06 -16.24
C LEU A 347 -5.69 26.02 -17.20
N VAL A 348 -4.36 25.89 -17.24
CA VAL A 348 -3.66 24.73 -17.78
C VAL A 348 -2.76 24.18 -16.69
N LEU A 349 -2.92 22.90 -16.37
CA LEU A 349 -2.23 22.24 -15.27
C LEU A 349 -1.70 20.88 -15.73
N ASP A 350 -0.48 20.54 -15.33
CA ASP A 350 0.06 19.19 -15.51
C ASP A 350 -0.61 18.27 -14.48
N SER A 351 -1.44 17.34 -14.95
CA SER A 351 -2.32 16.52 -14.11
C SER A 351 -1.56 15.55 -13.21
N ARG A 352 -0.27 15.28 -13.47
CA ARG A 352 0.53 14.38 -12.63
C ARG A 352 1.21 15.13 -11.50
N SER A 353 1.80 16.28 -11.81
CA SER A 353 2.54 17.07 -10.82
C SER A 353 1.65 18.02 -10.02
N GLY A 354 0.47 18.38 -10.53
CA GLY A 354 -0.38 19.43 -9.96
C GLY A 354 0.12 20.84 -10.27
N ALA A 355 1.16 20.99 -11.09
CA ALA A 355 1.77 22.28 -11.37
C ALA A 355 0.97 23.04 -12.44
N THR A 356 0.63 24.30 -12.14
CA THR A 356 0.01 25.21 -13.09
C THR A 356 1.03 25.62 -14.16
N LEU A 357 0.73 25.29 -15.42
CA LEU A 357 1.52 25.67 -16.59
C LEU A 357 1.08 27.04 -17.14
N PHE A 358 -0.20 27.37 -17.02
CA PHE A 358 -0.77 28.65 -17.42
C PHE A 358 -2.02 28.95 -16.59
N GLY A 359 -2.14 30.19 -16.10
CA GLY A 359 -3.28 30.66 -15.32
C GLY A 359 -3.67 32.06 -15.75
N ARG A 360 -4.97 32.32 -15.88
CA ARG A 360 -5.53 33.65 -16.11
C ARG A 360 -6.85 33.74 -15.36
N ALA A 361 -6.90 34.60 -14.34
CA ALA A 361 -8.09 34.82 -13.52
C ALA A 361 -8.71 33.49 -13.02
N GLU A 362 -7.86 32.51 -12.71
CA GLU A 362 -8.23 31.11 -12.53
C GLU A 362 -9.00 30.84 -11.23
N ASN A 363 -9.00 31.78 -10.28
CA ASN A 363 -9.71 31.71 -9.01
C ASN A 363 -11.04 32.48 -9.00
N ASP A 364 -11.40 33.17 -10.08
CA ASP A 364 -12.65 33.92 -10.14
C ASP A 364 -13.86 32.99 -10.30
N ALA A 365 -14.85 33.12 -9.40
CA ALA A 365 -16.07 32.33 -9.45
C ALA A 365 -17.07 32.87 -10.49
N VAL A 366 -17.16 32.19 -11.63
CA VAL A 366 -18.05 32.56 -12.74
C VAL A 366 -19.08 31.49 -13.06
N PRO A 367 -20.20 31.79 -13.73
CA PRO A 367 -21.15 30.77 -14.14
C PRO A 367 -20.47 29.73 -15.02
N ILE A 368 -20.72 28.44 -14.76
CA ILE A 368 -20.02 27.33 -15.43
C ILE A 368 -20.89 26.50 -16.36
N ALA A 369 -22.16 26.87 -16.48
CA ALA A 369 -23.15 26.16 -17.28
C ALA A 369 -23.07 24.63 -17.09
N SER A 370 -23.14 23.87 -18.19
CA SER A 370 -23.19 22.40 -18.14
C SER A 370 -21.94 21.68 -17.63
N LEU A 371 -20.85 22.39 -17.25
CA LEU A 371 -19.75 21.75 -16.53
C LEU A 371 -20.21 21.16 -15.19
N THR A 372 -21.27 21.72 -14.60
CA THR A 372 -21.99 21.17 -13.43
C THR A 372 -22.26 19.67 -13.54
N LYS A 373 -22.57 19.16 -14.74
CA LYS A 373 -22.98 17.77 -14.94
C LYS A 373 -21.89 16.74 -14.58
N LEU A 374 -20.62 17.16 -14.55
CA LEU A 374 -19.53 16.32 -14.02
C LEU A 374 -19.74 16.01 -12.54
N VAL A 375 -20.11 17.00 -11.73
CA VAL A 375 -20.38 16.82 -10.31
C VAL A 375 -21.67 16.02 -10.11
N THR A 376 -22.70 16.28 -10.91
CA THR A 376 -23.93 15.48 -10.95
C THR A 376 -23.64 14.00 -11.16
N ALA A 377 -22.84 13.65 -12.17
CA ALA A 377 -22.48 12.28 -12.46
C ALA A 377 -21.71 11.63 -11.30
N MET A 378 -20.73 12.35 -10.71
CA MET A 378 -20.00 11.84 -9.54
C MET A 378 -20.93 11.57 -8.36
N VAL A 379 -21.85 12.47 -8.05
CA VAL A 379 -22.83 12.30 -6.96
C VAL A 379 -23.71 11.08 -7.19
N VAL A 380 -24.21 10.86 -8.40
CA VAL A 380 -24.99 9.66 -8.71
C VAL A 380 -24.15 8.40 -8.57
N LEU A 381 -22.94 8.38 -9.14
CA LEU A 381 -22.07 7.20 -9.15
C LEU A 381 -21.54 6.82 -7.75
N ASP A 382 -21.35 7.78 -6.85
CA ASP A 382 -20.94 7.53 -5.46
C ASP A 382 -21.91 6.63 -4.70
N THR A 383 -23.19 6.60 -5.09
CA THR A 383 -24.18 5.70 -4.48
C THR A 383 -24.02 4.24 -4.91
N SER A 384 -23.06 3.95 -5.80
CA SER A 384 -22.88 2.64 -6.44
C SER A 384 -24.21 2.09 -7.01
N PRO A 385 -24.91 2.85 -7.85
CA PRO A 385 -26.24 2.50 -8.31
C PRO A 385 -26.20 1.32 -9.28
N ASP A 386 -27.32 0.59 -9.38
CA ASP A 386 -27.55 -0.33 -10.50
C ASP A 386 -27.72 0.48 -11.79
N LEU A 387 -26.70 0.44 -12.65
CA LEU A 387 -26.65 1.15 -13.92
C LEU A 387 -27.72 0.66 -14.92
N SER A 388 -28.20 -0.57 -14.78
CA SER A 388 -29.24 -1.16 -15.63
C SER A 388 -30.65 -0.73 -15.25
N ARG A 389 -30.82 -0.14 -14.05
CA ARG A 389 -32.11 0.37 -13.56
C ARG A 389 -32.70 1.33 -14.57
N ARG A 390 -33.95 1.08 -14.95
CA ARG A 390 -34.68 1.97 -15.85
C ARG A 390 -35.31 3.14 -15.09
N ILE A 391 -35.14 4.33 -15.64
CA ILE A 391 -35.72 5.58 -15.17
C ILE A 391 -36.69 6.07 -16.23
N ARG A 392 -37.92 6.35 -15.81
CA ARG A 392 -38.93 6.97 -16.67
C ARG A 392 -38.75 8.49 -16.62
N ILE A 393 -38.70 9.10 -17.79
CA ILE A 393 -38.70 10.55 -17.96
C ILE A 393 -40.07 11.09 -17.60
N ASP A 394 -40.09 12.00 -16.62
CA ASP A 394 -41.28 12.60 -16.03
C ASP A 394 -41.52 13.98 -16.66
N GLU A 395 -42.77 14.46 -16.63
CA GLU A 395 -43.11 15.79 -17.13
C GLU A 395 -42.35 16.89 -16.35
N ARG A 396 -42.05 16.64 -15.06
CA ARG A 396 -41.20 17.51 -14.25
C ARG A 396 -39.79 17.69 -14.83
N ASP A 397 -39.22 16.66 -15.46
CA ASP A 397 -37.89 16.79 -16.09
C ASP A 397 -37.93 17.72 -17.30
N ALA A 398 -39.03 17.70 -18.07
CA ALA A 398 -39.21 18.58 -19.20
C ALA A 398 -39.48 20.03 -18.76
N LEU A 399 -40.34 20.23 -17.75
CA LEU A 399 -40.65 21.55 -17.22
C LEU A 399 -39.43 22.22 -16.58
N ALA A 400 -38.68 21.50 -15.75
CA ALA A 400 -37.50 22.03 -15.06
C ALA A 400 -36.35 22.39 -16.00
N THR A 401 -36.35 21.86 -17.24
CA THR A 401 -35.27 22.07 -18.22
C THR A 401 -35.71 22.84 -19.46
N ALA A 402 -36.92 23.40 -19.45
CA ALA A 402 -37.53 24.09 -20.59
C ALA A 402 -36.78 25.34 -21.05
N SER A 403 -36.04 26.00 -20.15
CA SER A 403 -35.20 27.17 -20.47
C SER A 403 -33.88 26.80 -21.16
N GLY A 404 -33.52 25.52 -21.19
CA GLY A 404 -32.29 25.01 -21.79
C GLY A 404 -32.45 24.55 -23.23
N ALA A 405 -31.37 23.97 -23.77
CA ALA A 405 -31.42 23.29 -25.06
C ALA A 405 -32.47 22.15 -25.04
N ALA A 406 -33.26 22.07 -26.12
CA ALA A 406 -34.29 21.07 -26.25
C ALA A 406 -33.70 19.65 -26.20
N SER A 407 -34.22 18.82 -25.29
CA SER A 407 -33.85 17.40 -25.20
C SER A 407 -34.64 16.57 -26.20
N PRO A 408 -33.98 15.74 -27.05
CA PRO A 408 -34.65 14.78 -27.91
C PRO A 408 -35.37 13.66 -27.14
N LEU A 409 -35.09 13.47 -25.85
CA LEU A 409 -35.58 12.35 -25.05
C LEU A 409 -37.04 12.59 -24.60
N PRO A 410 -38.06 11.91 -25.15
CA PRO A 410 -39.45 12.29 -24.94
C PRO A 410 -39.93 11.99 -23.50
N VAL A 411 -40.89 12.78 -23.02
CA VAL A 411 -41.59 12.50 -21.76
C VAL A 411 -42.27 11.14 -21.85
N GLY A 412 -42.17 10.34 -20.78
CA GLY A 412 -42.68 8.98 -20.73
C GLY A 412 -41.71 7.91 -21.23
N ALA A 413 -40.61 8.26 -21.90
CA ALA A 413 -39.57 7.31 -22.25
C ALA A 413 -38.97 6.65 -21.00
N SER A 414 -38.63 5.37 -21.10
CA SER A 414 -37.96 4.63 -20.03
C SER A 414 -36.62 4.09 -20.54
N VAL A 415 -35.53 4.68 -20.05
CA VAL A 415 -34.14 4.36 -20.43
C VAL A 415 -33.32 3.98 -19.20
N THR A 416 -32.17 3.33 -19.39
CA THR A 416 -31.32 2.94 -18.26
C THR A 416 -30.62 4.14 -17.62
N LEU A 417 -30.24 4.01 -16.35
CA LEU A 417 -29.45 5.02 -15.65
C LEU A 417 -28.11 5.27 -16.36
N ASP A 418 -27.46 4.22 -16.88
CA ASP A 418 -26.25 4.32 -17.72
C ASP A 418 -26.48 5.20 -18.95
N THR A 419 -27.62 5.01 -19.64
CA THR A 419 -28.01 5.86 -20.77
C THR A 419 -28.16 7.32 -20.36
N LEU A 420 -28.78 7.61 -19.21
CA LEU A 420 -28.94 8.98 -18.75
C LEU A 420 -27.60 9.64 -18.40
N LEU A 421 -26.68 8.92 -17.73
CA LEU A 421 -25.33 9.39 -17.47
C LEU A 421 -24.61 9.73 -18.79
N LYS A 422 -24.67 8.83 -19.76
CA LYS A 422 -24.07 9.03 -21.08
C LYS A 422 -24.65 10.26 -21.77
N LEU A 423 -25.96 10.40 -21.84
CA LEU A 423 -26.61 11.55 -22.50
C LEU A 423 -26.30 12.88 -21.81
N ALA A 424 -26.26 12.90 -20.47
CA ALA A 424 -25.90 14.08 -19.69
C ALA A 424 -24.44 14.52 -19.91
N LEU A 425 -23.52 13.56 -20.06
CA LEU A 425 -22.09 13.84 -20.21
C LEU A 425 -21.66 14.08 -21.66
N MET A 426 -22.05 13.19 -22.57
CA MET A 426 -21.71 13.23 -24.00
C MET A 426 -22.44 14.38 -24.71
N ALA A 427 -23.77 14.36 -24.67
CA ALA A 427 -24.61 15.29 -25.42
C ALA A 427 -25.04 16.52 -24.61
N SER A 428 -24.59 16.61 -23.36
CA SER A 428 -24.96 17.69 -22.44
C SER A 428 -26.46 17.81 -22.17
N ASP A 429 -27.21 16.71 -22.29
CA ASP A 429 -28.67 16.72 -22.20
C ASP A 429 -29.16 17.13 -20.79
N ASN A 430 -29.92 18.22 -20.72
CA ASN A 430 -30.41 18.77 -19.45
C ASN A 430 -31.48 17.88 -18.82
N ARG A 431 -32.38 17.30 -19.63
CA ARG A 431 -33.48 16.45 -19.16
C ARG A 431 -32.92 15.17 -18.54
N ALA A 432 -31.89 14.59 -19.14
CA ALA A 432 -31.18 13.45 -18.58
C ALA A 432 -30.53 13.78 -17.23
N ALA A 433 -29.84 14.91 -17.13
CA ALA A 433 -29.22 15.36 -15.88
C ALA A 433 -30.25 15.64 -14.76
N HIS A 434 -31.38 16.25 -15.10
CA HIS A 434 -32.47 16.46 -14.14
C HIS A 434 -33.11 15.14 -13.70
N ALA A 435 -33.37 14.23 -14.63
CA ALA A 435 -33.93 12.91 -14.32
C ALA A 435 -33.03 12.09 -13.39
N LEU A 436 -31.70 12.22 -13.54
CA LEU A 436 -30.71 11.62 -12.63
C LEU A 436 -30.84 12.16 -11.21
N ALA A 437 -30.95 13.49 -11.05
CA ALA A 437 -31.13 14.12 -9.74
C ALA A 437 -32.47 13.74 -9.10
N ARG A 438 -33.55 13.72 -9.89
CA ARG A 438 -34.89 13.32 -9.43
C ARG A 438 -34.96 11.86 -9.01
N ALA A 439 -34.28 10.98 -9.73
CA ALA A 439 -34.25 9.54 -9.45
C ALA A 439 -33.24 9.14 -8.35
N TYR A 440 -32.47 10.09 -7.83
CA TYR A 440 -31.49 9.89 -6.77
C TYR A 440 -32.15 9.33 -5.50
N PRO A 441 -31.48 8.44 -4.74
CA PRO A 441 -32.01 7.94 -3.47
C PRO A 441 -32.32 9.07 -2.49
N GLY A 442 -33.58 9.19 -2.07
CA GLY A 442 -34.06 10.32 -1.24
C GLY A 442 -34.53 11.55 -2.03
N GLY A 443 -34.57 11.45 -3.36
CA GLY A 443 -35.09 12.49 -4.26
C GLY A 443 -34.16 13.71 -4.41
N GLU A 444 -34.71 14.77 -5.00
CA GLU A 444 -33.95 15.97 -5.38
C GLU A 444 -33.35 16.71 -4.18
N THR A 445 -34.03 16.73 -3.03
CA THR A 445 -33.50 17.32 -1.79
C THR A 445 -32.24 16.59 -1.33
N ALA A 446 -32.28 15.25 -1.29
CA ALA A 446 -31.12 14.45 -0.91
C ALA A 446 -29.98 14.58 -1.93
N PHE A 447 -30.31 14.73 -3.22
CA PHE A 447 -29.34 15.00 -4.28
C PHE A 447 -28.65 16.36 -4.07
N ALA A 448 -29.39 17.42 -3.78
CA ALA A 448 -28.84 18.75 -3.54
C ALA A 448 -27.88 18.76 -2.34
N GLU A 449 -28.23 18.08 -1.24
CA GLU A 449 -27.31 17.89 -0.12
C GLU A 449 -26.06 17.10 -0.51
N ALA A 450 -26.22 16.04 -1.32
CA ALA A 450 -25.09 15.24 -1.79
C ALA A 450 -24.15 16.06 -2.69
N LEU A 451 -24.69 17.00 -3.47
CA LEU A 451 -23.93 17.95 -4.28
C LEU A 451 -23.05 18.85 -3.40
N GLN A 452 -23.61 19.39 -2.31
CA GLN A 452 -22.84 20.19 -1.34
C GLN A 452 -21.77 19.35 -0.62
N ARG A 453 -22.12 18.13 -0.19
CA ARG A 453 -21.15 17.21 0.42
C ARG A 453 -20.00 16.87 -0.53
N LYS A 454 -20.30 16.66 -1.82
CA LYS A 454 -19.28 16.41 -2.86
C LYS A 454 -18.38 17.63 -3.04
N ALA A 455 -18.94 18.84 -3.13
CA ALA A 455 -18.15 20.06 -3.25
C ALA A 455 -17.19 20.25 -2.06
N ALA A 456 -17.68 20.03 -0.83
CA ALA A 456 -16.86 20.06 0.38
C ALA A 456 -15.77 18.97 0.40
N ALA A 457 -16.11 17.74 -0.01
CA ALA A 457 -15.17 16.62 -0.07
C ALA A 457 -14.04 16.86 -1.08
N LEU A 458 -14.34 17.54 -2.18
CA LEU A 458 -13.35 17.96 -3.18
C LEU A 458 -12.62 19.26 -2.80
N ARG A 459 -12.96 19.85 -1.66
CA ARG A 459 -12.42 21.13 -1.16
C ARG A 459 -12.54 22.24 -2.21
N LEU A 460 -13.72 22.38 -2.84
CA LEU A 460 -13.94 23.45 -3.81
C LEU A 460 -14.19 24.76 -3.05
N GLU A 461 -13.25 25.70 -3.15
CA GLU A 461 -13.23 26.92 -2.31
C GLU A 461 -14.05 28.07 -2.92
N HIS A 462 -14.21 28.06 -4.24
CA HIS A 462 -14.83 29.11 -5.05
C HIS A 462 -16.00 28.56 -5.87
N THR A 463 -16.73 27.58 -5.33
CA THR A 463 -17.80 26.86 -6.03
C THR A 463 -19.13 26.89 -5.30
N THR A 464 -20.18 27.21 -6.04
CA THR A 464 -21.59 27.10 -5.61
C THR A 464 -22.33 26.26 -6.65
N LEU A 465 -23.09 25.25 -6.22
CA LEU A 465 -23.91 24.41 -7.08
C LEU A 465 -25.34 24.33 -6.53
N GLN A 466 -26.31 24.85 -7.27
CA GLN A 466 -27.72 24.87 -6.91
C GLN A 466 -28.54 23.80 -7.64
N ASP A 467 -28.23 23.52 -8.91
CA ASP A 467 -28.96 22.53 -9.71
C ASP A 467 -28.03 21.51 -10.39
N ALA A 468 -28.62 20.41 -10.89
CA ALA A 468 -27.89 19.27 -11.47
C ALA A 468 -27.45 19.47 -12.93
N THR A 469 -27.97 20.49 -13.61
CA THR A 469 -27.86 20.69 -15.05
C THR A 469 -26.88 21.81 -15.40
N GLY A 470 -26.76 22.84 -14.56
CA GLY A 470 -26.04 24.06 -14.86
C GLY A 470 -26.87 25.10 -15.60
N LEU A 471 -28.21 25.06 -15.47
CA LEU A 471 -29.11 26.10 -15.99
C LEU A 471 -29.17 27.31 -15.07
N SER A 472 -28.99 27.13 -13.75
CA SER A 472 -28.90 28.23 -12.80
C SER A 472 -27.57 28.96 -12.97
N ASN A 473 -27.63 30.28 -13.12
CA ASN A 473 -26.45 31.16 -13.11
C ASN A 473 -25.80 31.28 -11.74
N ALA A 474 -26.40 30.70 -10.71
CA ALA A 474 -25.79 30.53 -9.40
C ALA A 474 -24.90 29.29 -9.32
N ASN A 475 -24.95 28.38 -10.32
CA ASN A 475 -23.91 27.37 -10.49
C ASN A 475 -22.64 28.05 -10.98
N ARG A 476 -21.74 28.33 -10.03
CA ARG A 476 -20.50 29.07 -10.26
C ARG A 476 -19.32 28.27 -9.76
N ALA A 477 -18.21 28.34 -10.46
CA ALA A 477 -16.94 27.81 -10.01
C ALA A 477 -15.79 28.60 -10.64
N SER A 478 -14.62 28.51 -10.01
CA SER A 478 -13.38 29.00 -10.60
C SER A 478 -12.76 27.96 -11.56
N ALA A 479 -11.86 28.40 -12.43
CA ALA A 479 -11.14 27.47 -13.32
C ALA A 479 -10.28 26.48 -12.50
N ALA A 480 -9.72 26.92 -11.37
CA ALA A 480 -9.01 26.10 -10.40
C ALA A 480 -9.91 24.99 -9.81
N ASP A 481 -11.13 25.34 -9.38
CA ASP A 481 -12.07 24.36 -8.83
C ASP A 481 -12.60 23.40 -9.89
N ILE A 482 -12.85 23.86 -11.12
CA ILE A 482 -13.16 22.97 -12.24
C ILE A 482 -11.99 22.02 -12.52
N GLY A 483 -10.74 22.49 -12.38
CA GLY A 483 -9.54 21.65 -12.44
C GLY A 483 -9.53 20.54 -11.38
N ARG A 484 -9.99 20.83 -10.16
CA ARG A 484 -10.16 19.81 -9.10
C ARG A 484 -11.31 18.84 -9.43
N ILE A 485 -12.43 19.35 -9.95
CA ILE A 485 -13.59 18.54 -10.37
C ILE A 485 -13.20 17.54 -11.46
N ILE A 486 -12.47 17.99 -12.48
CA ILE A 486 -12.12 17.13 -13.62
C ILE A 486 -11.05 16.10 -13.25
N ASP A 487 -10.12 16.45 -12.35
CA ASP A 487 -9.16 15.49 -11.82
C ASP A 487 -9.87 14.39 -11.04
N ALA A 488 -10.77 14.76 -10.12
CA ALA A 488 -11.58 13.81 -9.37
C ALA A 488 -12.47 12.95 -10.27
N ALA A 489 -13.07 13.54 -11.30
CA ALA A 489 -13.94 12.85 -12.25
C ALA A 489 -13.21 11.74 -13.04
N ALA A 490 -11.87 11.83 -13.20
CA ALA A 490 -11.09 10.81 -13.87
C ALA A 490 -11.00 9.48 -13.09
N ALA A 491 -11.30 9.49 -11.79
CA ALA A 491 -11.42 8.27 -10.99
C ALA A 491 -12.68 7.44 -11.30
N TYR A 492 -13.59 7.96 -12.14
CA TYR A 492 -14.85 7.33 -12.51
C TYR A 492 -14.79 6.83 -13.95
N PRO A 493 -14.63 5.50 -14.19
CA PRO A 493 -14.53 4.95 -15.53
C PRO A 493 -15.73 5.29 -16.42
N GLN A 494 -16.93 5.36 -15.86
CA GLN A 494 -18.16 5.76 -16.55
C GLN A 494 -18.05 7.17 -17.12
N ILE A 495 -17.58 8.13 -16.31
CA ILE A 495 -17.44 9.53 -16.75
C ILE A 495 -16.41 9.64 -17.87
N ALA A 496 -15.25 8.99 -17.72
CA ALA A 496 -14.22 8.99 -18.76
C ALA A 496 -14.73 8.41 -20.09
N ARG A 497 -15.44 7.28 -20.06
CA ARG A 497 -16.04 6.67 -21.26
C ARG A 497 -17.11 7.55 -21.89
N ASP A 498 -18.05 8.05 -21.10
CA ASP A 498 -19.22 8.76 -21.61
C ASP A 498 -18.83 10.13 -22.19
N THR A 499 -17.90 10.83 -21.54
CA THR A 499 -17.40 12.13 -22.02
C THR A 499 -16.53 12.05 -23.27
N THR A 500 -16.01 10.86 -23.61
CA THR A 500 -15.16 10.63 -24.79
C THR A 500 -15.88 9.82 -25.88
N THR A 501 -17.14 9.46 -25.68
CA THR A 501 -17.96 8.81 -26.71
C THR A 501 -18.31 9.84 -27.79
N LEU A 502 -18.05 9.54 -29.07
CA LEU A 502 -18.24 10.49 -30.17
C LEU A 502 -19.72 10.76 -30.50
N ALA A 503 -20.48 9.70 -30.56
CA ALA A 503 -21.90 9.71 -30.88
C ALA A 503 -22.51 8.39 -30.41
N ASP A 504 -23.81 8.40 -30.16
CA ASP A 504 -24.56 7.20 -29.83
C ASP A 504 -26.00 7.32 -30.35
N THR A 505 -26.66 6.19 -30.57
CA THR A 505 -28.08 6.12 -30.92
C THR A 505 -28.84 5.41 -29.81
N VAL A 506 -29.80 6.11 -29.21
CA VAL A 506 -30.61 5.60 -28.10
C VAL A 506 -32.01 5.26 -28.59
N GLU A 507 -32.50 4.07 -28.26
CA GLU A 507 -33.89 3.69 -28.48
C GLU A 507 -34.75 4.11 -27.29
N ALA A 508 -35.71 5.00 -27.54
CA ALA A 508 -36.60 5.53 -26.51
C ALA A 508 -38.01 5.73 -27.08
N ALA A 509 -39.02 5.21 -26.37
CA ALA A 509 -40.44 5.32 -26.73
C ALA A 509 -40.74 4.94 -28.21
N GLY A 510 -40.12 3.87 -28.70
CA GLY A 510 -40.29 3.38 -30.08
C GLY A 510 -39.56 4.19 -31.16
N SER A 511 -38.77 5.20 -30.79
CA SER A 511 -37.97 6.02 -31.71
C SER A 511 -36.47 5.82 -31.50
N ARG A 512 -35.69 5.94 -32.58
CA ARG A 512 -34.22 5.96 -32.55
C ARG A 512 -33.73 7.40 -32.52
N LEU A 513 -33.11 7.80 -31.40
CA LEU A 513 -32.63 9.16 -31.15
C LEU A 513 -31.12 9.21 -31.31
N SER A 514 -30.62 10.02 -32.24
CA SER A 514 -29.18 10.19 -32.45
C SER A 514 -28.64 11.33 -31.59
N TYR A 515 -27.54 11.06 -30.88
CA TYR A 515 -26.83 12.02 -30.07
C TYR A 515 -25.36 12.11 -30.51
N ARG A 516 -24.76 13.28 -30.35
CA ARG A 516 -23.34 13.53 -30.63
C ARG A 516 -22.70 14.21 -29.44
N ASN A 517 -21.40 14.00 -29.30
CA ASN A 517 -20.61 14.72 -28.31
C ASN A 517 -20.63 16.22 -28.61
N THR A 518 -20.81 17.03 -27.56
CA THR A 518 -20.80 18.49 -27.70
C THR A 518 -19.39 19.08 -27.82
N ASN A 519 -18.35 18.29 -27.59
CA ASN A 519 -16.96 18.68 -27.78
C ASN A 519 -16.43 18.20 -29.15
N PRO A 520 -16.18 19.10 -30.11
CA PRO A 520 -15.69 18.72 -31.45
C PRO A 520 -14.26 18.16 -31.44
N LEU A 521 -13.51 18.35 -30.35
CA LEU A 521 -12.14 17.85 -30.22
C LEU A 521 -12.09 16.36 -29.86
N VAL A 522 -13.19 15.79 -29.37
CA VAL A 522 -13.27 14.34 -29.12
C VAL A 522 -13.19 13.63 -30.48
N GLY A 523 -12.20 12.75 -30.64
CA GLY A 523 -11.92 12.01 -31.88
C GLY A 523 -11.24 12.82 -33.00
N ALA A 524 -10.87 14.08 -32.74
CA ALA A 524 -10.03 14.83 -33.67
C ALA A 524 -8.60 14.25 -33.66
N ARG A 525 -7.95 14.20 -34.83
CA ARG A 525 -6.68 13.49 -35.05
C ARG A 525 -5.55 13.91 -34.09
N ASP A 526 -5.49 15.19 -33.76
CA ASP A 526 -4.39 15.78 -32.98
C ASP A 526 -4.77 15.99 -31.50
N TRP A 527 -5.94 15.48 -31.07
CA TRP A 527 -6.47 15.67 -29.72
C TRP A 527 -6.78 14.32 -29.07
N ASP A 528 -5.87 13.85 -28.21
CA ASP A 528 -6.12 12.69 -27.36
C ASP A 528 -6.88 13.12 -26.09
N VAL A 529 -8.19 13.32 -26.24
CA VAL A 529 -9.09 13.72 -25.15
C VAL A 529 -9.46 12.50 -24.30
N ARG A 530 -9.11 12.54 -23.01
CA ARG A 530 -9.34 11.46 -22.04
C ARG A 530 -10.58 11.67 -21.17
N LEU A 531 -10.99 12.92 -20.99
CA LEU A 531 -12.24 13.31 -20.33
C LEU A 531 -12.57 14.72 -20.80
N SER A 532 -13.83 15.02 -21.10
CA SER A 532 -14.23 16.39 -21.41
C SER A 532 -15.63 16.77 -21.00
N LYS A 533 -15.88 18.06 -20.84
CA LYS A 533 -17.23 18.60 -20.78
C LYS A 533 -17.26 20.00 -21.35
N THR A 534 -18.31 20.29 -22.09
CA THR A 534 -18.61 21.66 -22.56
C THR A 534 -19.79 22.25 -21.79
N GLY A 535 -19.90 23.57 -21.79
CA GLY A 535 -21.04 24.33 -21.31
C GLY A 535 -21.23 25.60 -22.14
N ASN A 536 -22.47 26.07 -22.26
CA ASN A 536 -22.78 27.32 -22.91
C ASN A 536 -24.06 27.92 -22.33
N SER A 537 -24.01 29.18 -21.91
CA SER A 537 -25.19 30.00 -21.61
C SER A 537 -24.86 31.47 -21.89
N THR A 538 -25.87 32.33 -21.90
CA THR A 538 -25.69 33.78 -22.10
C THR A 538 -24.74 34.36 -21.05
N GLU A 539 -24.87 33.94 -19.80
CA GLU A 539 -24.10 34.47 -18.67
C GLU A 539 -22.75 33.76 -18.45
N ALA A 540 -22.65 32.47 -18.78
CA ALA A 540 -21.41 31.69 -18.63
C ALA A 540 -20.44 31.87 -19.80
N GLY A 541 -20.94 32.33 -20.96
CA GLY A 541 -20.23 32.20 -22.23
C GLY A 541 -19.98 30.73 -22.59
N ARG A 542 -19.02 30.48 -23.49
CA ARG A 542 -18.56 29.11 -23.78
C ARG A 542 -17.60 28.64 -22.69
N CYS A 543 -17.91 27.48 -22.11
CA CYS A 543 -17.08 26.78 -21.14
C CYS A 543 -16.58 25.45 -21.73
N LEU A 544 -15.34 25.11 -21.46
CA LEU A 544 -14.72 23.83 -21.83
C LEU A 544 -13.79 23.38 -20.70
N ALA A 545 -13.93 22.14 -20.28
CA ALA A 545 -12.98 21.50 -19.37
C ALA A 545 -12.56 20.16 -19.98
N MET A 546 -11.26 19.89 -20.04
CA MET A 546 -10.72 18.67 -20.64
C MET A 546 -9.52 18.13 -19.88
N ARG A 547 -9.42 16.80 -19.81
CA ARG A 547 -8.14 16.10 -19.65
C ARG A 547 -7.71 15.59 -21.00
N LEU A 548 -6.47 15.87 -21.36
CA LEU A 548 -5.86 15.52 -22.64
C LEU A 548 -4.47 14.95 -22.43
N HIS A 549 -4.04 14.08 -23.34
CA HIS A 549 -2.68 13.57 -23.38
C HIS A 549 -1.95 14.16 -24.59
N ILE A 550 -0.91 14.97 -24.35
CA ILE A 550 -0.11 15.61 -25.41
C ILE A 550 1.37 15.49 -25.03
N ASP A 551 2.22 15.07 -25.96
CA ASP A 551 3.68 14.95 -25.79
C ASP A 551 4.11 14.21 -24.51
N ASP A 552 3.51 13.03 -24.25
CA ASP A 552 3.73 12.18 -23.06
C ASP A 552 3.33 12.85 -21.72
N ARG A 553 2.45 13.85 -21.77
CA ARG A 553 1.92 14.55 -20.58
C ARG A 553 0.42 14.52 -20.52
N ASP A 554 -0.08 14.28 -19.32
CA ASP A 554 -1.50 14.42 -19.00
C ASP A 554 -1.73 15.86 -18.53
N LEU A 555 -2.58 16.58 -19.25
CA LEU A 555 -2.88 17.98 -19.00
C LEU A 555 -4.36 18.15 -18.67
N THR A 556 -4.62 19.05 -17.74
CA THR A 556 -5.95 19.58 -17.46
C THR A 556 -6.05 20.97 -18.07
N LEU A 557 -6.99 21.16 -18.99
CA LEU A 557 -7.31 22.45 -19.61
C LEU A 557 -8.72 22.88 -19.20
N VAL A 558 -8.85 24.10 -18.69
CA VAL A 558 -10.13 24.72 -18.35
C VAL A 558 -10.20 26.09 -18.99
N LEU A 559 -11.29 26.34 -19.71
CA LEU A 559 -11.63 27.59 -20.38
C LEU A 559 -13.03 27.99 -19.94
N LEU A 560 -13.19 29.14 -19.26
CA LEU A 560 -14.49 29.67 -18.86
C LEU A 560 -14.70 31.07 -19.44
N ASN A 561 -15.96 31.42 -19.71
CA ASN A 561 -16.33 32.71 -20.30
C ASN A 561 -15.63 32.99 -21.63
N GLY A 562 -15.68 31.99 -22.53
CA GLY A 562 -15.24 32.11 -23.92
C GLY A 562 -16.26 32.80 -24.81
N ARG A 563 -15.78 33.41 -25.91
CA ARG A 563 -16.60 34.17 -26.87
C ARG A 563 -17.47 33.25 -27.72
N ALA A 564 -18.66 33.74 -28.08
CA ALA A 564 -19.54 33.08 -29.04
C ALA A 564 -19.01 33.31 -30.47
N GLY A 565 -18.12 32.43 -30.95
CA GLY A 565 -17.69 32.40 -32.35
C GLY A 565 -16.26 31.94 -32.54
N HIS A 566 -16.09 30.80 -33.23
CA HIS A 566 -14.83 30.19 -33.70
C HIS A 566 -13.95 29.51 -32.64
N ALA A 567 -14.30 28.25 -32.37
CA ALA A 567 -13.37 27.19 -31.99
C ALA A 567 -13.97 25.87 -32.47
#